data_AF-A0A958J5Q3-F1
#
_entry.id   AF-A0A958J5Q3-F1
#
_cell.length_a   1.000
_cell.length_b   1.000
_cell.length_c   1.000
_cell.angle_alpha   90.00
_cell.angle_beta   90.00
_cell.angle_gamma   90.00
#
_symmetry.space_group_name_H-M   'P 1'
#
loop_
_entity.id
_entity.type
_entity.pdbx_description
1 polymer ?
#
loop_
_entity_poly.entity_id
_entity_poly.type
_entity_poly.pdbx_seq_one_letter_code
_entity_poly.pdbx_strand_id
1 'polypeptide(L)'
;MQDTPLDLLWPLAIGTLAMVGLIVLFMVGAVLGNRRLRRQHRLVSTILEGSPALILAVNRAGQVVEFNRACETVTGYRAGEIRGKAIKDLPFWSPL
;
A
#
# COMPACT_ATOMS: atom_id res chain seq x y z
N MET A 1 55.01 -31.43 -0.52
CA MET A 1 54.26 -30.44 -1.32
C MET A 1 52.80 -30.51 -0.88
N GLN A 2 52.49 -29.84 0.22
CA GLN A 2 51.12 -29.69 0.76
C GLN A 2 50.96 -28.20 1.03
N ASP A 3 50.57 -27.46 -0.01
CA ASP A 3 50.15 -26.07 0.10
C ASP A 3 48.67 -26.04 -0.27
N THR A 4 47.77 -26.19 0.71
CA THR A 4 46.34 -25.84 0.51
C THR A 4 45.63 -25.60 1.85
N PRO A 5 45.65 -24.34 2.30
CA PRO A 5 44.53 -23.80 3.06
C PRO A 5 43.82 -22.64 2.32
N LEU A 6 44.47 -22.00 1.34
CA LEU A 6 43.95 -20.79 0.68
C LEU A 6 43.08 -21.09 -0.56
N ASP A 7 43.32 -22.21 -1.25
CA ASP A 7 42.59 -22.57 -2.47
C ASP A 7 41.17 -23.07 -2.21
N LEU A 8 40.76 -23.24 -0.95
CA LEU A 8 39.36 -23.56 -0.62
C LEU A 8 38.52 -22.31 -0.29
N LEU A 9 39.15 -21.13 -0.20
CA LEU A 9 38.48 -19.89 0.17
C LEU A 9 37.89 -19.14 -1.05
N TRP A 10 38.54 -19.22 -2.22
CA TRP A 10 38.05 -18.57 -3.44
C TRP A 10 36.66 -19.03 -3.91
N PRO A 11 36.27 -20.32 -3.85
CA PRO A 11 34.95 -20.75 -4.30
C PRO A 11 33.84 -20.22 -3.37
N LEU A 12 34.13 -20.16 -2.06
CA LEU A 12 33.22 -19.60 -1.07
C LEU A 12 33.06 -18.08 -1.25
N ALA A 13 34.16 -17.36 -1.51
CA ALA A 13 34.11 -15.92 -1.77
C ALA A 13 33.33 -15.57 -3.05
N ILE A 14 33.48 -16.38 -4.11
CA ILE A 14 32.68 -16.22 -5.34
C ILE A 14 31.21 -16.55 -5.08
N GLY A 15 30.94 -17.63 -4.33
CA GLY A 15 29.59 -18.03 -3.96
C GLY A 15 28.86 -16.97 -3.12
N THR A 16 29.53 -16.34 -2.16
CA THR A 16 28.94 -15.28 -1.33
C THR A 16 28.65 -14.02 -2.14
N LEU A 17 29.56 -13.61 -3.02
CA LEU A 17 29.33 -12.48 -3.94
C LEU A 17 28.12 -12.74 -4.87
N ALA A 18 28.03 -13.94 -5.44
CA ALA A 18 26.91 -14.32 -6.29
C ALA A 18 25.58 -14.32 -5.51
N MET A 19 25.58 -14.84 -4.28
CA MET A 19 24.40 -14.85 -3.41
C MET A 19 23.93 -13.44 -3.06
N VAL A 20 24.85 -12.54 -2.69
CA VAL A 20 24.53 -11.13 -2.40
C VAL A 20 23.93 -10.44 -3.64
N GLY A 21 24.51 -10.67 -4.82
CA GLY A 21 23.98 -10.13 -6.08
C GLY A 21 22.55 -10.60 -6.37
N LEU A 22 22.26 -11.89 -6.18
CA LEU A 22 20.93 -12.46 -6.39
C LEU A 22 19.90 -11.88 -5.41
N ILE A 23 20.27 -11.72 -4.14
CA ILE A 23 19.40 -11.10 -3.12
C ILE A 23 19.08 -9.65 -3.47
N VAL A 24 20.07 -8.87 -3.88
CA VAL A 24 19.87 -7.47 -4.28
C VAL A 24 18.98 -7.39 -5.51
N LEU A 25 19.21 -8.23 -6.53
CA LEU A 25 18.39 -8.28 -7.74
C LEU A 25 16.93 -8.62 -7.42
N PHE A 26 16.71 -9.63 -6.58
CA PHE A 26 15.39 -10.02 -6.11
C PHE A 26 14.69 -8.91 -5.31
N MET A 27 15.41 -8.27 -4.38
CA MET A 27 14.89 -7.19 -3.54
C MET A 27 14.52 -5.94 -4.37
N VAL A 28 15.36 -5.56 -5.33
CA VAL A 28 15.11 -4.46 -6.25
C VAL A 28 13.88 -4.74 -7.11
N GLY A 29 13.77 -5.96 -7.66
CA GLY A 29 12.59 -6.40 -8.40
C GLY A 29 11.30 -6.34 -7.58
N ALA A 30 11.34 -6.81 -6.33
CA ALA A 30 10.22 -6.74 -5.40
C ALA A 30 9.79 -5.31 -5.06
N VAL A 31 10.75 -4.38 -4.93
CA VAL A 31 10.47 -2.95 -4.69
C VAL A 31 9.91 -2.28 -5.93
N LEU A 32 10.40 -2.59 -7.13
CA LEU A 32 9.91 -2.06 -8.41
C LEU A 32 8.47 -2.50 -8.72
N GLY A 33 8.13 -3.78 -8.48
CA GLY A 33 6.77 -4.30 -8.64
C GLY A 33 5.76 -3.65 -7.68
N ASN A 34 6.18 -3.44 -6.43
CA ASN A 34 5.38 -2.78 -5.41
C ASN A 34 5.14 -1.28 -5.67
N ARG A 35 6.00 -0.61 -6.44
CA ARG A 35 5.87 0.84 -6.72
C ARG A 35 4.67 1.15 -7.61
N ARG A 36 4.31 0.29 -8.58
CA ARG A 36 3.12 0.53 -9.43
C ARG A 36 1.83 0.52 -8.62
N LEU A 37 1.67 -0.48 -7.75
CA LEU A 37 0.52 -0.61 -6.85
C LEU A 37 0.45 0.54 -5.82
N ARG A 38 1.59 0.87 -5.19
CA ARG A 38 1.64 1.93 -4.17
C ARG A 38 1.45 3.33 -4.74
N ARG A 39 1.89 3.57 -5.98
CA ARG A 39 1.77 4.89 -6.64
C ARG A 39 0.34 5.17 -7.09
N GLN A 40 -0.40 4.15 -7.55
CA GLN A 40 -1.84 4.31 -7.81
C GLN A 40 -2.63 4.59 -6.51
N HIS A 41 -2.37 3.83 -5.44
CA HIS A 41 -3.06 4.07 -4.16
C HIS A 41 -2.76 5.45 -3.57
N ARG A 42 -1.50 5.92 -3.61
CA ARG A 42 -1.14 7.25 -3.12
C ARG A 42 -1.74 8.38 -3.95
N LEU A 43 -1.74 8.28 -5.27
CA LEU A 43 -2.32 9.33 -6.13
C LEU A 43 -3.83 9.47 -5.91
N VAL A 44 -4.54 8.35 -5.78
CA VAL A 44 -5.97 8.35 -5.44
C VAL A 44 -6.17 8.95 -4.04
N SER A 45 -5.43 8.51 -3.02
CA SER A 45 -5.55 9.05 -1.65
C SER A 45 -5.28 10.56 -1.58
N THR A 46 -4.23 11.06 -2.23
CA THR A 46 -3.86 12.48 -2.16
C THR A 46 -4.83 13.37 -2.93
N ILE A 47 -5.38 12.90 -4.07
CA ILE A 47 -6.43 13.64 -4.79
C ILE A 47 -7.74 13.64 -3.98
N LEU A 48 -8.06 12.52 -3.31
CA LEU A 48 -9.21 12.42 -2.41
C LEU A 48 -9.07 13.34 -1.19
N GLU A 49 -7.91 13.39 -0.56
CA GLU A 49 -7.68 14.17 0.68
C GLU A 49 -7.59 15.68 0.46
N GLY A 50 -7.10 16.12 -0.71
CA GLY A 50 -6.95 17.54 -1.05
C GLY A 50 -8.15 18.16 -1.79
N SER A 51 -9.11 17.35 -2.25
CA SER A 51 -10.26 17.84 -3.00
C SER A 51 -11.34 18.37 -2.05
N PRO A 52 -11.92 19.57 -2.32
CA PRO A 52 -13.09 20.08 -1.59
C PRO A 52 -14.37 19.30 -1.91
N ALA A 53 -14.32 18.31 -2.81
CA ALA A 53 -15.46 17.44 -3.10
C ALA A 53 -15.67 16.41 -1.98
N LEU A 54 -16.93 16.18 -1.59
CA LEU A 54 -17.28 15.04 -0.74
C LEU A 54 -17.11 13.76 -1.55
N ILE A 55 -16.16 12.92 -1.15
CA ILE A 55 -15.91 11.64 -1.80
C ILE A 55 -16.00 10.51 -0.79
N LEU A 56 -16.88 9.56 -1.10
CA LEU A 56 -17.11 8.34 -0.35
C LEU A 56 -17.16 7.17 -1.33
N ALA A 57 -16.59 6.03 -0.95
CA ALA A 57 -16.69 4.81 -1.75
C ALA A 57 -17.43 3.74 -0.96
N VAL A 58 -18.23 2.93 -1.66
CA VAL A 58 -18.97 1.80 -1.09
C VAL A 58 -18.58 0.49 -1.78
N ASN A 59 -18.64 -0.62 -1.04
CA ASN A 59 -18.51 -1.96 -1.62
C ASN A 59 -19.81 -2.39 -2.33
N ARG A 60 -19.80 -3.57 -2.97
CA ARG A 60 -20.98 -4.14 -3.66
C ARG A 60 -22.19 -4.37 -2.74
N ALA A 61 -21.97 -4.48 -1.42
CA ALA A 61 -23.02 -4.59 -0.42
C ALA A 61 -23.54 -3.22 0.08
N GLY A 62 -23.06 -2.11 -0.50
CA GLY A 62 -23.44 -0.75 -0.11
C GLY A 62 -22.79 -0.26 1.18
N GLN A 63 -21.76 -0.94 1.69
CA GLN A 63 -21.04 -0.53 2.90
C GLN A 63 -19.90 0.42 2.57
N VAL A 64 -19.72 1.47 3.37
CA VAL A 64 -18.67 2.47 3.16
C VAL A 64 -17.30 1.85 3.37
N VAL A 65 -16.43 1.97 2.35
CA VAL A 65 -15.04 1.50 2.38
C VAL A 65 -14.04 2.63 2.45
N GLU A 66 -14.37 3.81 1.91
CA GLU A 66 -13.52 5.01 1.96
C GLU A 66 -14.36 6.25 2.23
N PHE A 67 -13.80 7.19 2.99
CA PHE A 67 -14.43 8.44 3.40
C PHE A 67 -13.34 9.51 3.48
N ASN A 68 -13.33 10.49 2.56
CA ASN A 68 -12.27 11.50 2.55
C ASN A 68 -12.42 12.52 3.70
N ARG A 69 -11.36 13.30 3.93
CA ARG A 69 -11.32 14.33 4.98
C ARG A 69 -12.35 15.46 4.79
N ALA A 70 -12.71 15.78 3.55
CA ALA A 70 -13.76 16.77 3.27
C ALA A 70 -15.14 16.27 3.76
N CYS A 71 -15.43 14.97 3.61
CA CYS A 71 -16.65 14.37 4.17
C CYS A 71 -16.66 14.45 5.69
N GLU A 72 -15.53 14.21 6.38
CA GLU A 72 -15.46 14.38 7.84
C GLU A 72 -15.75 15.82 8.27
N THR A 73 -15.21 16.78 7.52
CA THR A 73 -15.36 18.21 7.81
C THR A 73 -16.79 18.70 7.57
N VAL A 74 -17.45 18.24 6.51
CA VAL A 74 -18.80 18.68 6.15
C VAL A 74 -19.89 17.94 6.94
N THR A 75 -19.73 16.63 7.14
CA THR A 75 -20.74 15.81 7.82
C THR A 75 -20.56 15.75 9.33
N GLY A 76 -19.36 16.07 9.84
CA GLY A 76 -19.01 16.00 11.26
C GLY A 76 -18.66 14.59 11.77
N TYR A 77 -18.75 13.56 10.93
CA TYR A 77 -18.45 12.17 11.29
C TYR A 77 -17.03 11.78 10.90
N ARG A 78 -16.35 10.99 11.73
CA ARG A 78 -15.02 10.44 11.38
C ARG A 78 -15.17 9.22 10.47
N ALA A 79 -14.18 9.00 9.61
CA ALA A 79 -14.11 7.84 8.74
C ALA A 79 -14.25 6.52 9.51
N GLY A 80 -13.68 6.42 10.71
CA GLY A 80 -13.79 5.25 11.58
C GLY A 80 -15.20 4.95 12.09
N GLU A 81 -16.07 5.98 12.17
CA GLU A 81 -17.45 5.83 12.66
C GLU A 81 -18.42 5.41 11.55
N ILE A 82 -18.02 5.62 10.29
CA ILE A 82 -18.82 5.35 9.10
C ILE A 82 -18.35 4.10 8.36
N ARG A 83 -17.06 3.74 8.45
CA ARG A 83 -16.49 2.58 7.77
C ARG A 83 -17.25 1.30 8.12
N GLY A 84 -17.68 0.56 7.10
CA GLY A 84 -18.43 -0.67 7.23
C GLY A 84 -19.95 -0.51 7.43
N LYS A 85 -20.46 0.70 7.68
CA LYS A 85 -21.92 0.95 7.74
C LYS A 85 -22.49 1.00 6.33
N ALA A 86 -23.74 0.54 6.16
CA ALA A 86 -24.44 0.69 4.90
C ALA A 86 -24.77 2.17 4.67
N ILE A 87 -24.54 2.66 3.45
CA ILE A 87 -24.76 4.07 3.09
C ILE A 87 -26.19 4.54 3.38
N LYS A 88 -27.17 3.62 3.25
CA LYS A 88 -28.59 3.84 3.53
C LYS A 88 -28.92 4.11 5.01
N ASP A 89 -28.04 3.67 5.92
CA ASP A 89 -28.25 3.83 7.36
C ASP A 89 -27.58 5.12 7.88
N LEU A 90 -26.98 5.92 6.99
CA LEU A 90 -26.32 7.16 7.34
C LEU A 90 -27.35 8.31 7.40
N PRO A 91 -27.39 9.06 8.52
CA PRO A 91 -28.45 10.04 8.78
C PRO A 91 -28.47 11.22 7.79
N PHE A 92 -27.38 11.45 7.06
CA PHE A 92 -27.27 12.51 6.05
C PHE A 92 -27.64 12.06 4.63
N TRP A 93 -27.77 10.75 4.39
CA TRP A 93 -28.00 10.17 3.07
C TRP A 93 -29.33 9.40 2.97
N SER A 94 -30.07 9.29 4.08
CA SER A 94 -31.46 8.86 4.07
C SER A 94 -32.33 9.98 3.46
N PRO A 95 -33.06 9.74 2.36
CA PRO A 95 -34.16 10.63 2.01
C PRO A 95 -35.17 10.59 3.17
N LEU A 96 -35.57 11.77 3.65
CA LEU A 96 -36.68 11.96 4.59
C LEU A 96 -37.94 11.22 4.09
#